data_AF-A0A2H1FFG9-F1
#
_entry.id   AF-A0A2H1FFG9-F1
#
_cell.length_a   1.000
_cell.length_b   1.000
_cell.length_c   1.000
_cell.angle_alpha   90.00
_cell.angle_beta   90.00
_cell.angle_gamma   90.00
#
_symmetry.space_group_name_H-M   'P 1'
#
loop_
_entity.id
_entity.type
_entity.pdbx_description
1 polymer ?
#
loop_
_entity_poly.entity_id
_entity_poly.type
_entity_poly.pdbx_seq_one_letter_code
_entity_poly.pdbx_strand_id
1 'polypeptide(L)'
;MADFAFLEQVASRIRENRSQLKDTEDELATVNFRIHEIPLKSPTESTFAKMIGQDYYDASVDLEKAKEKLIAQKDDLSTKVKEDIASFITEFTSHDLVIPLEPNPKIADGNTVFHYKNNAVFNNILAILGELLGLSPPILVKDVMFAASEITIKVTDEYEAKQKFLSSINEVQKTLSIKRK
;
A
#
# COMPACT_ATOMS: atom_id res chain seq x y z
N MET A 1 17.31 6.36 -11.19
CA MET A 1 17.58 7.26 -10.05
C MET A 1 16.41 7.07 -9.11
N ALA A 2 16.66 6.61 -7.88
CA ALA A 2 15.61 6.37 -6.89
C ALA A 2 15.17 7.73 -6.34
N ASP A 3 14.07 8.30 -6.85
CA ASP A 3 13.54 9.55 -6.33
C ASP A 3 12.20 9.35 -5.63
N PHE A 4 11.84 10.27 -4.73
CA PHE A 4 10.55 10.23 -4.03
C PHE A 4 9.36 10.24 -5.01
N ALA A 5 9.47 10.85 -6.19
CA ALA A 5 8.35 10.84 -7.14
C ALA A 5 8.04 9.43 -7.63
N PHE A 6 9.07 8.65 -7.97
CA PHE A 6 8.94 7.24 -8.31
C PHE A 6 8.40 6.42 -7.13
N LEU A 7 8.95 6.61 -5.93
CA LEU A 7 8.49 5.89 -4.73
C LEU A 7 7.02 6.20 -4.39
N GLU A 8 6.54 7.43 -4.64
CA GLU A 8 5.13 7.80 -4.48
C GLU A 8 4.23 7.06 -5.47
N GLN A 9 4.68 6.90 -6.71
CA GLN A 9 3.96 6.11 -7.71
C GLN A 9 3.90 4.63 -7.32
N VAL A 10 5.03 4.04 -6.90
CA VAL A 10 5.07 2.65 -6.41
C VAL A 10 4.13 2.49 -5.21
N ALA A 11 4.18 3.43 -4.25
CA ALA A 11 3.31 3.40 -3.09
C ALA A 11 1.82 3.51 -3.45
N SER A 12 1.46 4.33 -4.46
CA SER A 12 0.10 4.39 -4.99
C SER A 12 -0.34 3.04 -5.55
N ARG A 13 0.49 2.40 -6.40
CA ARG A 13 0.20 1.08 -6.97
C ARG A 13 0.01 0.01 -5.89
N ILE A 14 0.85 0.00 -4.84
CA ILE A 14 0.69 -0.93 -3.72
C ILE A 14 -0.70 -0.78 -3.09
N ARG A 15 -1.13 0.46 -2.85
CA ARG A 15 -2.44 0.73 -2.23
C ARG A 15 -3.60 0.33 -3.13
N GLU A 16 -3.53 0.68 -4.42
CA GLU A 16 -4.54 0.33 -5.41
C GLU A 16 -4.68 -1.19 -5.54
N ASN A 17 -3.56 -1.90 -5.71
CA ASN A 17 -3.56 -3.36 -5.84
C ASN A 17 -4.06 -4.05 -4.55
N ARG A 18 -3.77 -3.50 -3.37
CA ARG A 18 -4.33 -4.01 -2.10
C ARG A 18 -5.82 -3.78 -1.96
N SER A 19 -6.32 -2.63 -2.42
CA SER A 19 -7.76 -2.39 -2.46
C SER A 19 -8.44 -3.40 -3.37
N GLN A 20 -7.93 -3.57 -4.59
CA GLN A 20 -8.45 -4.56 -5.54
C GLN A 20 -8.35 -5.99 -5.02
N LEU A 21 -7.27 -6.32 -4.30
CA LEU A 21 -7.11 -7.62 -3.67
C LEU A 21 -8.21 -7.87 -2.65
N LYS A 22 -8.50 -6.90 -1.79
CA LYS A 22 -9.59 -6.98 -0.81
C LYS A 22 -10.95 -7.14 -1.50
N ASP A 23 -11.23 -6.34 -2.53
CA ASP A 23 -12.48 -6.43 -3.28
C ASP A 23 -12.63 -7.82 -3.94
N THR A 24 -11.54 -8.37 -4.47
CA THR A 24 -11.49 -9.73 -5.05
C THR A 24 -11.74 -10.81 -3.99
N GLU A 25 -11.20 -10.64 -2.78
CA GLU A 25 -11.42 -11.56 -1.66
C GLU A 25 -12.88 -11.54 -1.17
N ASP A 26 -13.49 -10.36 -1.09
CA ASP A 26 -14.89 -10.18 -0.71
C ASP A 26 -15.84 -10.79 -1.78
N GLU A 27 -15.52 -10.62 -3.07
CA GLU A 27 -16.25 -11.26 -4.17
C GLU A 27 -16.09 -12.79 -4.14
N LEU A 28 -14.87 -13.29 -3.92
CA LEU A 28 -14.59 -14.72 -3.80
C LEU A 28 -15.35 -15.34 -2.62
N ALA A 29 -15.45 -14.66 -1.49
CA ALA A 29 -16.26 -15.10 -0.36
C ALA A 29 -17.74 -15.22 -0.73
N THR A 30 -18.27 -14.25 -1.49
CA THR A 30 -19.64 -14.26 -2.00
C THR A 30 -19.88 -15.43 -2.96
N VAL A 31 -18.98 -15.67 -3.90
CA VAL A 31 -19.08 -16.78 -4.87
C VAL A 31 -19.01 -18.13 -4.15
N ASN A 32 -18.07 -18.30 -3.21
CA ASN A 32 -17.96 -19.52 -2.42
C ASN A 32 -19.23 -19.79 -1.60
N PHE A 33 -19.82 -18.76 -1.00
CA PHE A 33 -21.09 -18.88 -0.31
C PHE A 33 -22.21 -19.36 -1.24
N ARG A 34 -22.34 -18.76 -2.43
CA ARG A 34 -23.34 -19.17 -3.43
C ARG A 34 -23.16 -20.62 -3.86
N ILE A 35 -21.92 -21.04 -4.15
CA ILE A 35 -21.60 -22.44 -4.50
C ILE A 35 -22.03 -23.39 -3.38
N HIS A 36 -21.77 -23.03 -2.12
CA HIS A 36 -22.15 -23.84 -0.98
C HIS A 36 -23.68 -23.98 -0.81
N GLU A 37 -24.46 -22.98 -1.24
CA GLU A 37 -25.92 -23.05 -1.21
C GLU A 37 -26.55 -23.87 -2.34
N ILE A 38 -25.84 -24.10 -3.46
CA ILE A 38 -26.40 -24.81 -4.62
C ILE A 38 -26.96 -26.20 -4.25
N PRO A 39 -26.23 -27.08 -3.53
CA PRO A 39 -26.76 -28.39 -3.17
C PRO A 39 -28.03 -28.32 -2.31
N LEU A 40 -28.22 -27.24 -1.56
CA LEU A 40 -29.39 -27.02 -0.71
C LEU A 40 -30.60 -26.51 -1.50
N LYS A 41 -30.37 -25.64 -2.49
CA LYS A 41 -31.44 -24.95 -3.25
C LYS A 41 -31.81 -25.66 -4.55
N SER A 42 -30.84 -26.28 -5.23
CA SER A 42 -30.99 -26.90 -6.56
C SER A 42 -32.15 -27.90 -6.65
N PRO A 43 -32.38 -28.81 -5.67
CA PRO A 43 -33.51 -29.74 -5.76
C PRO A 43 -34.88 -29.04 -5.76
N THR A 44 -35.03 -28.01 -4.92
CA THR A 44 -36.27 -27.23 -4.80
C THR A 44 -36.51 -26.39 -6.06
N GLU A 45 -35.49 -25.66 -6.52
CA GLU A 45 -35.57 -24.81 -7.71
C GLU A 45 -35.80 -25.63 -8.99
N SER A 46 -35.12 -26.77 -9.14
CA SER A 46 -35.30 -27.68 -10.27
C SER A 46 -36.72 -28.25 -10.30
N THR A 47 -37.25 -28.66 -9.14
CA THR A 47 -38.64 -29.15 -9.03
C THR A 47 -39.65 -28.05 -9.37
N PHE A 48 -39.43 -26.83 -8.85
CA PHE A 48 -40.29 -25.69 -9.12
C PHE A 48 -40.31 -25.33 -10.61
N ALA A 49 -39.15 -25.21 -11.25
CA ALA A 49 -39.02 -24.93 -12.68
C ALA A 49 -39.81 -25.96 -13.52
N LYS A 50 -39.65 -27.25 -13.21
CA LYS A 50 -40.40 -28.32 -13.86
C LYS A 50 -41.91 -28.19 -13.68
N MET A 51 -42.38 -27.80 -12.50
CA MET A 51 -43.82 -27.62 -12.22
C MET A 51 -44.44 -26.45 -12.99
N ILE A 52 -43.68 -25.40 -13.28
CA ILE A 52 -44.15 -24.24 -14.05
C ILE A 52 -43.83 -24.32 -15.55
N GLY A 53 -43.26 -25.44 -16.01
CA GLY A 53 -42.92 -25.67 -17.42
C GLY A 53 -41.72 -24.85 -17.92
N GLN A 54 -40.78 -24.52 -17.03
CA GLN A 54 -39.53 -23.83 -17.36
C GLN A 54 -38.32 -24.76 -17.20
N ASP A 55 -37.25 -24.47 -17.94
CA ASP A 55 -35.97 -25.14 -17.80
C ASP A 55 -35.21 -24.58 -16.59
N TYR A 56 -34.64 -25.47 -15.77
CA TYR A 56 -33.78 -25.09 -14.66
C TYR A 56 -32.35 -24.82 -15.16
N TYR A 57 -31.83 -23.64 -14.84
CA TYR A 57 -30.43 -23.30 -15.08
C TYR A 57 -29.56 -23.61 -13.85
N ASP A 58 -28.64 -24.55 -13.99
CA ASP A 58 -27.63 -24.80 -12.96
C ASP A 58 -26.43 -23.85 -13.14
N ALA A 59 -26.35 -22.84 -12.27
CA ALA A 59 -25.26 -21.87 -12.27
C ALA A 59 -23.95 -22.42 -11.70
N SER A 60 -23.89 -23.69 -11.27
CA SER A 60 -22.70 -24.30 -10.65
C SER A 60 -21.44 -24.16 -11.51
N VAL A 61 -21.55 -24.44 -12.80
CA VAL A 61 -20.42 -24.38 -13.74
C VAL A 61 -19.92 -22.95 -13.91
N ASP A 62 -20.82 -21.96 -13.99
CA ASP A 62 -20.44 -20.56 -14.12
C ASP A 62 -19.81 -20.01 -12.84
N LEU A 63 -20.34 -20.41 -11.68
CA LEU A 63 -19.82 -20.00 -10.38
C LEU A 63 -18.45 -20.60 -10.10
N GLU A 64 -18.20 -21.87 -10.46
CA GLU A 64 -16.85 -22.45 -10.36
C GLU A 64 -15.87 -21.77 -11.32
N LYS A 65 -16.27 -21.45 -12.56
CA LYS A 65 -15.43 -20.65 -13.48
C LYS A 65 -15.12 -19.25 -12.93
N ALA A 66 -16.12 -18.58 -12.35
CA ALA A 66 -15.94 -17.27 -11.73
C ALA A 66 -14.96 -17.35 -10.54
N LYS A 67 -15.11 -18.37 -9.69
CA LYS A 67 -14.21 -18.65 -8.58
C LYS A 67 -12.77 -18.90 -9.04
N GLU A 68 -12.55 -19.74 -10.06
CA GLU A 68 -11.22 -19.98 -10.62
C GLU A 68 -10.56 -18.69 -11.11
N LYS A 69 -11.33 -17.84 -11.82
CA LYS A 69 -10.85 -16.53 -12.28
C LYS A 69 -10.49 -15.61 -11.11
N LEU A 70 -11.33 -15.56 -10.07
CA LEU A 70 -11.09 -14.74 -8.88
C LEU A 70 -9.87 -15.23 -8.10
N ILE A 71 -9.64 -16.55 -8.00
CA ILE A 71 -8.44 -17.12 -7.39
C ILE A 71 -7.19 -16.72 -8.18
N ALA A 72 -7.21 -16.86 -9.50
CA ALA A 72 -6.09 -16.45 -10.35
C ALA A 72 -5.78 -14.95 -10.23
N GLN A 73 -6.83 -14.11 -10.20
CA GLN A 73 -6.69 -12.66 -10.00
C GLN A 73 -6.13 -12.32 -8.61
N LYS A 74 -6.60 -13.01 -7.55
CA LYS A 74 -6.09 -12.87 -6.20
C LYS A 74 -4.59 -13.18 -6.13
N ASP A 75 -4.16 -14.28 -6.74
CA ASP A 75 -2.76 -14.71 -6.73
C ASP A 75 -1.85 -13.74 -7.51
N ASP A 76 -2.32 -13.25 -8.66
CA ASP A 76 -1.63 -12.22 -9.45
C ASP A 76 -1.48 -10.90 -8.67
N LEU A 77 -2.57 -10.38 -8.09
CA LEU A 77 -2.55 -9.16 -7.28
C LEU A 77 -1.66 -9.32 -6.04
N SER A 78 -1.72 -10.46 -5.35
CA SER A 78 -0.87 -10.77 -4.20
C SER A 78 0.62 -10.77 -4.58
N THR A 79 0.94 -11.33 -5.74
CA THR A 79 2.32 -11.34 -6.27
C THR A 79 2.78 -9.93 -6.62
N LYS A 80 1.98 -9.15 -7.35
CA LYS A 80 2.28 -7.75 -7.70
C LYS A 80 2.49 -6.87 -6.46
N VAL A 81 1.65 -7.01 -5.45
CA VAL A 81 1.81 -6.27 -4.18
C VAL A 81 3.13 -6.61 -3.52
N LYS A 82 3.52 -7.89 -3.47
CA LYS A 82 4.81 -8.32 -2.90
C LYS A 82 5.99 -7.76 -3.70
N GLU A 83 5.91 -7.79 -5.03
CA GLU A 83 6.95 -7.25 -5.92
C GLU A 83 7.09 -5.73 -5.78
N ASP A 84 5.98 -4.99 -5.78
CA ASP A 84 6.01 -3.54 -5.59
C ASP A 84 6.52 -3.17 -4.19
N ILE A 85 6.18 -3.91 -3.12
CA ILE A 85 6.74 -3.70 -1.78
C ILE A 85 8.24 -3.96 -1.77
N ALA A 86 8.71 -5.04 -2.41
CA ALA A 86 10.13 -5.34 -2.50
C ALA A 86 10.90 -4.27 -3.28
N SER A 87 10.31 -3.77 -4.38
CA SER A 87 10.84 -2.64 -5.16
C SER A 87 10.89 -1.37 -4.32
N PHE A 88 9.81 -1.05 -3.61
CA PHE A 88 9.75 0.10 -2.71
C PHE A 88 10.86 0.07 -1.66
N ILE A 89 11.04 -1.07 -0.98
CA ILE A 89 12.12 -1.23 0.01
C ILE A 89 13.49 -1.08 -0.65
N THR A 90 13.71 -1.69 -1.81
CA THR A 90 14.99 -1.64 -2.52
C THR A 90 15.36 -0.22 -2.92
N GLU A 91 14.43 0.52 -3.50
CA GLU A 91 14.64 1.89 -3.96
C GLU A 91 14.76 2.87 -2.78
N PHE A 92 13.97 2.69 -1.72
CA PHE A 92 14.09 3.53 -0.52
C PHE A 92 15.41 3.29 0.23
N THR A 93 15.92 2.06 0.24
CA THR A 93 17.20 1.71 0.89
C THR A 93 18.42 1.98 0.02
N SER A 94 18.22 2.51 -1.20
CA SER A 94 19.31 2.89 -2.10
C SER A 94 20.17 4.01 -1.51
N HIS A 95 21.48 3.93 -1.74
CA HIS A 95 22.42 5.02 -1.42
C HIS A 95 22.19 6.27 -2.29
N ASP A 96 21.55 6.10 -3.44
CA ASP A 96 21.25 7.18 -4.39
C ASP A 96 19.83 7.75 -4.21
N LEU A 97 19.22 7.54 -3.04
CA LEU A 97 17.88 8.05 -2.73
C LEU A 97 17.87 9.59 -2.77
N VAL A 98 17.03 10.15 -3.64
CA VAL A 98 16.84 11.60 -3.76
C VAL A 98 15.53 12.02 -3.11
N ILE A 99 15.64 12.80 -2.04
CA ILE A 99 14.51 13.44 -1.35
C ILE A 99 14.43 14.90 -1.82
N PRO A 100 13.36 15.30 -2.53
CA PRO A 100 13.28 16.62 -3.15
C PRO A 100 12.93 17.67 -2.10
N LEU A 101 13.90 18.10 -1.29
CA LEU A 101 13.74 19.19 -0.33
C LEU A 101 14.16 20.53 -0.94
N GLU A 102 13.47 21.60 -0.54
CA GLU A 102 13.93 22.96 -0.78
C GLU A 102 15.27 23.20 -0.05
N PRO A 103 16.25 23.88 -0.68
CA PRO A 103 17.58 24.03 -0.10
C PRO A 103 17.60 24.96 1.12
N ASN A 104 16.60 25.84 1.24
CA ASN A 104 16.51 26.85 2.28
C ASN A 104 15.40 26.46 3.26
N PRO A 105 15.73 25.84 4.41
CA PRO A 105 14.73 25.55 5.43
C PRO A 105 14.22 26.84 6.09
N LYS A 106 13.05 26.76 6.71
CA LYS A 106 12.48 27.84 7.52
C LYS A 106 12.61 27.48 8.99
N ILE A 107 12.95 28.47 9.81
CA ILE A 107 12.87 28.33 11.27
C ILE A 107 11.46 28.75 11.69
N ALA A 108 10.72 27.83 12.31
CA ALA A 108 9.37 28.07 12.81
C ALA A 108 9.21 27.39 14.17
N ASP A 109 8.72 28.12 15.16
CA ASP A 109 8.41 27.61 16.51
C ASP A 109 9.57 26.85 17.18
N GLY A 110 10.81 27.33 17.00
CA GLY A 110 12.01 26.69 17.54
C GLY A 110 12.46 25.43 16.78
N ASN A 111 11.86 25.13 15.63
CA ASN A 111 12.18 23.99 14.78
C ASN A 111 12.70 24.44 13.41
N THR A 112 13.48 23.58 12.77
CA THR A 112 13.88 23.72 11.38
C THR A 112 12.93 22.90 10.51
N VAL A 113 12.27 23.56 9.56
CA VAL A 113 11.26 22.96 8.68
C VAL A 113 11.75 22.97 7.24
N PHE A 114 11.90 21.77 6.66
CA PHE A 114 12.21 21.55 5.25
C PHE A 114 10.93 21.25 4.48
N HIS A 115 10.62 22.07 3.49
CA HIS A 115 9.49 21.82 2.59
C HIS A 115 9.96 20.96 1.41
N TYR A 116 9.07 20.14 0.85
CA TYR A 116 9.36 19.49 -0.42
C TYR A 116 9.34 20.49 -1.58
N LYS A 117 10.17 20.24 -2.60
CA LYS A 117 10.25 21.08 -3.79
C LYS A 117 8.91 21.20 -4.48
N ASN A 118 8.63 22.39 -5.03
CA ASN A 118 7.40 22.69 -5.76
C ASN A 118 6.11 22.45 -4.93
N ASN A 119 6.20 22.48 -3.59
CA ASN A 119 5.10 22.13 -2.69
C ASN A 119 4.53 20.72 -2.95
N ALA A 120 5.38 19.77 -3.35
CA ALA A 120 4.98 18.38 -3.52
C ALA A 120 4.48 17.79 -2.18
N VAL A 121 3.54 16.85 -2.28
CA VAL A 121 2.95 16.16 -1.13
C VAL A 121 3.09 14.65 -1.33
N PHE A 122 3.72 13.97 -0.37
CA PHE A 122 4.03 12.55 -0.41
C PHE A 122 3.21 11.79 0.64
N ASN A 123 1.95 11.50 0.31
CA ASN A 123 1.04 10.81 1.22
C ASN A 123 1.28 9.30 1.20
N ASN A 124 1.48 8.72 0.02
CA ASN A 124 1.52 7.27 -0.14
C ASN A 124 2.84 6.70 0.35
N ILE A 125 3.98 7.36 0.09
CA ILE A 125 5.27 6.95 0.67
C ILE A 125 5.17 6.88 2.18
N LEU A 126 4.62 7.92 2.83
CA LEU A 126 4.52 7.92 4.30
C LEU A 126 3.54 6.88 4.82
N ALA A 127 2.42 6.65 4.13
CA ALA A 127 1.51 5.57 4.51
C ALA A 127 2.21 4.20 4.46
N ILE A 128 2.91 3.90 3.36
CA ILE A 128 3.63 2.63 3.19
C ILE A 128 4.82 2.52 4.15
N LEU A 129 5.62 3.58 4.31
CA LEU A 129 6.70 3.61 5.29
C LEU A 129 6.17 3.42 6.72
N GLY A 130 5.10 4.11 7.07
CA GLY A 130 4.45 3.97 8.37
C GLY A 130 4.08 2.52 8.61
N GLU A 131 3.35 1.91 7.68
CA GLU A 131 2.98 0.50 7.78
C GLU A 131 4.19 -0.44 7.90
N LEU A 132 5.20 -0.28 7.04
CA LEU A 132 6.40 -1.11 7.07
C LEU A 132 7.15 -0.96 8.39
N LEU A 133 7.18 0.24 8.97
CA LEU A 133 7.83 0.52 10.25
C LEU A 133 6.94 0.21 11.47
N GLY A 134 5.65 -0.09 11.27
CA GLY A 134 4.69 -0.26 12.37
C GLY A 134 4.32 1.06 13.06
N LEU A 135 4.36 2.17 12.33
CA LEU A 135 4.09 3.53 12.77
C LEU A 135 2.92 4.14 11.99
N SER A 136 2.27 5.16 12.54
CA SER A 136 1.26 5.97 11.83
C SER A 136 1.86 7.28 11.34
N PRO A 137 1.55 7.76 10.12
CA PRO A 137 1.90 9.10 9.69
C PRO A 137 1.27 10.18 10.59
N PRO A 138 1.96 11.31 10.87
CA PRO A 138 3.35 11.60 10.47
C PRO A 138 4.36 10.74 11.23
N ILE A 139 5.44 10.34 10.57
CA ILE A 139 6.41 9.39 11.12
C ILE A 139 7.44 10.16 11.93
N LEU A 140 7.53 9.87 13.23
CA LEU A 140 8.53 10.46 14.12
C LEU A 140 9.71 9.50 14.28
N VAL A 141 10.90 9.92 13.83
CA VAL A 141 12.16 9.20 14.02
C VAL A 141 13.09 10.10 14.81
N LYS A 142 13.20 9.82 16.12
CA LYS A 142 13.91 10.66 17.10
C LYS A 142 13.38 12.10 17.08
N ASP A 143 14.21 13.04 16.62
CA ASP A 143 13.90 14.48 16.58
C ASP A 143 13.39 14.94 15.21
N VAL A 144 13.20 14.01 14.26
CA VAL A 144 12.78 14.30 12.88
C VAL A 144 11.37 13.74 12.66
N MET A 145 10.45 14.64 12.33
CA MET A 145 9.08 14.30 11.96
C MET A 145 8.92 14.38 10.44
N PHE A 146 8.61 13.26 9.81
CA PHE A 146 8.28 13.15 8.39
C PHE A 146 6.77 13.31 8.21
N ALA A 147 6.35 14.44 7.66
CA ALA A 147 4.97 14.72 7.28
C ALA A 147 4.85 14.80 5.75
N ALA A 148 3.60 14.74 5.26
CA ALA A 148 3.33 14.59 3.83
C ALA A 148 3.78 15.81 3.01
N SER A 149 3.73 17.01 3.58
CA SER A 149 4.12 18.26 2.92
C SER A 149 5.50 18.78 3.34
N GLU A 150 6.04 18.30 4.45
CA GLU A 150 7.25 18.85 5.05
C GLU A 150 7.94 17.89 6.01
N ILE A 151 9.17 18.22 6.38
CA ILE A 151 9.97 17.53 7.38
C ILE A 151 10.34 18.54 8.46
N THR A 152 9.94 18.26 9.70
CA THR A 152 10.19 19.14 10.85
C THR A 152 11.24 18.52 11.76
N ILE A 153 12.24 19.32 12.18
CA ILE A 153 13.34 18.88 13.03
C ILE A 153 13.44 19.77 14.26
N LYS A 154 13.49 19.15 15.45
CA LYS A 154 13.47 19.85 16.75
C LYS A 154 14.78 20.52 17.13
N VAL A 155 15.29 21.39 16.26
CA VAL A 155 16.48 22.24 16.47
C VAL A 155 16.35 23.52 15.64
N THR A 156 16.99 24.60 16.06
CA THR A 156 17.07 25.86 15.30
C THR A 156 18.33 25.99 14.46
N ASP A 157 19.38 25.22 14.76
CA ASP A 157 20.61 25.22 13.99
C ASP A 157 20.44 24.38 12.71
N GLU A 158 20.65 25.01 11.55
CA GLU A 158 20.45 24.38 10.25
C GLU A 158 21.42 23.22 10.00
N TYR A 159 22.67 23.34 10.46
CA TYR A 159 23.68 22.30 10.25
C TYR A 159 23.35 21.06 11.09
N GLU A 160 22.99 21.25 12.36
CA GLU A 160 22.50 20.19 13.25
C GLU A 160 21.22 19.56 12.67
N ALA A 161 20.30 20.36 12.13
CA ALA A 161 19.08 19.85 11.50
C ALA A 161 19.40 18.91 10.33
N LYS A 162 20.34 19.29 9.45
CA LYS A 162 20.81 18.44 8.34
C LYS A 162 21.44 17.15 8.83
N GLN A 163 22.26 17.20 9.90
CA GLN A 163 22.85 15.99 10.49
C GLN A 163 21.78 15.04 11.04
N LYS A 164 20.79 15.58 11.78
CA LYS A 164 19.66 14.81 12.32
C LYS A 164 18.83 14.19 11.21
N PHE A 165 18.52 14.95 10.15
CA PHE A 165 17.82 14.44 8.96
C PHE A 165 18.53 13.22 8.36
N LEU A 166 19.83 13.35 8.06
CA LEU A 166 20.62 12.26 7.48
C LEU A 166 20.67 11.05 8.41
N SER A 167 20.80 11.27 9.73
CA SER A 167 20.79 10.19 10.72
C SER A 167 19.46 9.43 10.72
N SER A 168 18.33 10.16 10.70
CA SER A 168 16.99 9.57 10.69
C SER A 168 16.70 8.79 9.40
N ILE A 169 17.12 9.29 8.23
CA ILE A 169 17.00 8.53 6.97
C ILE A 169 17.80 7.23 7.04
N ASN A 170 19.06 7.29 7.51
CA ASN A 170 19.87 6.09 7.67
C ASN A 170 19.24 5.06 8.63
N GLU A 171 18.58 5.51 9.69
CA GLU A 171 17.87 4.65 10.64
C GLU A 171 16.64 3.98 10.02
N VAL A 172 15.85 4.73 9.25
CA VAL A 172 14.74 4.17 8.47
C VAL A 172 15.26 3.14 7.47
N GLN A 173 16.30 3.46 6.70
CA GLN A 173 16.90 2.55 5.72
C GLN A 173 17.44 1.27 6.37
N LYS A 174 18.10 1.36 7.53
CA LYS A 174 18.54 0.19 8.30
C LYS A 174 17.37 -0.68 8.74
N THR A 175 16.32 -0.07 9.27
CA THR A 175 15.12 -0.76 9.73
C THR A 175 14.44 -1.51 8.59
N LEU A 176 14.28 -0.86 7.44
CA LEU A 176 13.70 -1.46 6.24
C LEU A 176 14.58 -2.58 5.67
N SER A 177 15.91 -2.41 5.69
CA SER A 177 16.86 -3.43 5.24
C SER A 177 16.80 -4.71 6.07
N ILE A 178 16.50 -4.60 7.36
CA ILE A 178 16.26 -5.77 8.24
C ILE A 178 14.96 -6.48 7.82
N LYS A 179 13.89 -5.73 7.54
CA LYS A 179 12.60 -6.28 7.08
C LYS A 179 12.63 -6.88 5.68
N ARG A 180 13.69 -6.60 4.90
CA ARG A 180 13.95 -7.23 3.60
C ARG A 180 14.41 -8.70 3.73
N LYS A 181 14.96 -9.08 4.89
CA LYS A 181 15.42 -10.45 5.18
C LYS A 181 14.31 -11.28 5.80
#